data_AF-A0A356TER2-F1
#
_entry.id   AF-A0A356TER2-F1
#
_cell.length_a   1.000
_cell.length_b   1.000
_cell.length_c   1.000
_cell.angle_alpha   90.00
_cell.angle_beta   90.00
_cell.angle_gamma   90.00
#
_symmetry.space_group_name_H-M   'P 1'
#
loop_
_entity.id
_entity.type
_entity.pdbx_description
1 polymer ?
#
loop_
_entity_poly.entity_id
_entity_poly.type
_entity_poly.pdbx_seq_one_letter_code
_entity_poly.pdbx_strand_id
1 'polypeptide(L)'
;MAKKTALPGAPAEKLGAPTIMDRALAVSLGVPYVHLAVFSIDLDRVREEVEGYDDPRPFGWEVFLTECYLLARFDPSKRPEEAAFFEQVVLSILDGRPDALGAQLSFAVWDAIQRGRFPKRLEGAFKSWKVRPKALVKDLSKLWEREDALRQSLARGCLEVALAPPLAPPTVQALRDLADPLVG
;
A
#
# COMPACT_ATOMS: atom_id res chain seq x y z
N MET A 1 -52.47 14.13 -14.05
CA MET A 1 -51.61 13.18 -13.32
C MET A 1 -50.24 13.16 -13.99
N ALA A 2 -49.25 13.86 -13.44
CA ALA A 2 -47.89 13.85 -13.97
C ALA A 2 -47.16 12.60 -13.49
N LYS A 3 -46.77 11.72 -14.41
CA LYS A 3 -45.87 10.61 -14.13
C LYS A 3 -44.51 11.20 -13.74
N LYS A 4 -44.12 11.06 -12.47
CA LYS A 4 -42.71 11.21 -12.05
C LYS A 4 -41.91 10.18 -12.84
N THR A 5 -41.21 10.63 -13.88
CA THR A 5 -40.09 9.90 -14.45
C THR A 5 -39.04 9.80 -13.36
N ALA A 6 -38.95 8.63 -12.73
CA ALA A 6 -37.79 8.28 -11.93
C ALA A 6 -36.57 8.42 -12.85
N LEU A 7 -35.63 9.28 -12.46
CA LEU A 7 -34.28 9.25 -13.03
C LEU A 7 -33.81 7.79 -12.95
N PRO A 8 -33.24 7.21 -14.03
CA PRO A 8 -32.60 5.91 -13.92
C PRO A 8 -31.60 6.04 -12.76
N GLY A 9 -31.82 5.25 -11.71
CA GLY A 9 -30.97 5.27 -10.53
C GLY A 9 -29.55 5.15 -11.03
N ALA A 10 -28.71 6.14 -10.70
CA ALA A 10 -27.29 6.05 -10.96
C ALA A 10 -26.86 4.64 -10.53
N PRO A 11 -26.17 3.87 -11.37
CA PRO A 11 -25.62 2.60 -10.91
C PRO A 11 -24.91 2.96 -9.61
N ALA A 12 -25.31 2.32 -8.51
CA ALA A 12 -24.58 2.47 -7.27
C ALA A 12 -23.13 2.21 -7.67
N GLU A 13 -22.29 3.25 -7.63
CA GLU A 13 -20.86 3.12 -7.88
C GLU A 13 -20.37 2.16 -6.80
N LYS A 14 -20.43 0.88 -7.14
CA LYS A 14 -19.84 -0.16 -6.35
C LYS A 14 -18.36 0.09 -6.52
N LEU A 15 -17.79 0.82 -5.56
CA LEU A 15 -16.51 0.56 -4.91
C LEU A 15 -16.41 -0.93 -4.47
N GLY A 16 -16.77 -1.85 -5.35
CA GLY A 16 -17.08 -3.24 -5.09
C GLY A 16 -16.17 -4.12 -5.94
N ALA A 17 -14.98 -4.36 -5.36
CA ALA A 17 -13.88 -5.27 -5.72
C ALA A 17 -12.98 -4.84 -6.90
N PRO A 18 -11.62 -4.97 -6.81
CA PRO A 18 -10.76 -5.62 -5.82
C PRO A 18 -9.73 -4.62 -5.24
N THR A 19 -10.11 -3.73 -4.33
CA THR A 19 -9.17 -2.72 -3.81
C THR A 19 -9.33 -2.52 -2.31
N ILE A 20 -8.22 -2.22 -1.62
CA ILE A 20 -8.22 -1.86 -0.20
C ILE A 20 -8.82 -0.48 0.11
N MET A 21 -9.21 0.30 -0.91
CA MET A 21 -9.72 1.65 -0.69
C MET A 21 -11.16 1.65 -0.16
N ASP A 22 -11.29 1.90 1.14
CA ASP A 22 -12.52 2.04 1.88
C ASP A 22 -13.01 3.50 1.85
N ARG A 23 -14.26 3.70 1.44
CA ARG A 23 -14.87 5.04 1.33
C ARG A 23 -15.06 5.72 2.68
N ALA A 24 -15.44 4.98 3.72
CA ALA A 24 -15.62 5.54 5.04
C ALA A 24 -14.28 6.00 5.61
N LEU A 25 -13.21 5.22 5.41
CA LEU A 25 -11.84 5.63 5.75
C LEU A 25 -11.36 6.82 4.92
N ALA A 26 -11.66 6.88 3.62
CA ALA A 26 -11.33 8.04 2.81
C ALA A 26 -12.02 9.32 3.31
N VAL A 27 -13.25 9.22 3.79
CA VAL A 27 -13.97 10.35 4.39
C VAL A 27 -13.40 10.72 5.76
N SER A 28 -13.03 9.75 6.61
CA SER A 28 -12.59 10.01 7.98
C SER A 28 -11.10 10.37 8.09
N LEU A 29 -10.23 9.68 7.36
CA LEU A 29 -8.77 9.81 7.38
C LEU A 29 -8.24 10.74 6.28
N GLY A 30 -9.07 11.07 5.29
CA GLY A 30 -8.80 12.08 4.29
C GLY A 30 -7.65 11.74 3.33
N VAL A 31 -6.99 12.79 2.85
CA VAL A 31 -5.96 12.74 1.79
C VAL A 31 -4.80 11.76 2.11
N PRO A 32 -4.24 11.72 3.34
CA PRO A 32 -3.17 10.76 3.65
C PRO A 32 -3.56 9.30 3.40
N TYR A 33 -4.80 8.93 3.74
CA TYR A 33 -5.31 7.58 3.47
C TYR A 33 -5.48 7.33 1.98
N VAL A 34 -6.08 8.27 1.25
CA VAL A 34 -6.28 8.13 -0.19
C VAL A 34 -4.94 7.95 -0.90
N HIS A 35 -3.93 8.75 -0.57
CA HIS A 35 -2.60 8.62 -1.17
C HIS A 35 -1.93 7.30 -0.81
N LEU A 36 -2.05 6.85 0.45
CA LEU A 36 -1.54 5.55 0.87
C LEU A 36 -2.20 4.40 0.10
N ALA A 37 -3.53 4.38 0.05
CA ALA A 37 -4.27 3.34 -0.65
C ALA A 37 -3.95 3.32 -2.14
N VAL A 38 -3.93 4.49 -2.80
CA VAL A 38 -3.56 4.63 -4.22
C VAL A 38 -2.15 4.13 -4.48
N PHE A 39 -1.18 4.51 -3.64
CA PHE A 39 0.21 4.03 -3.78
C PHE A 39 0.27 2.50 -3.72
N SER A 40 -0.35 1.89 -2.72
CA SER A 40 -0.37 0.43 -2.59
C SER A 40 -1.08 -0.26 -3.76
N ILE A 41 -2.21 0.28 -4.23
CA ILE A 41 -2.93 -0.27 -5.40
C ILE A 41 -2.05 -0.22 -6.64
N ASP A 42 -1.41 0.92 -6.92
CA ASP A 42 -0.57 1.08 -8.10
C ASP A 42 0.65 0.16 -8.08
N LEU A 43 1.26 -0.07 -6.91
CA LEU A 43 2.37 -1.01 -6.74
C LEU A 43 1.95 -2.45 -7.05
N ASP A 44 0.77 -2.86 -6.59
CA ASP A 44 0.20 -4.17 -6.94
C ASP A 44 -0.09 -4.28 -8.44
N ARG A 45 -0.61 -3.22 -9.07
CA ARG A 45 -0.83 -3.20 -10.52
C ARG A 45 0.48 -3.30 -11.30
N VAL A 46 1.54 -2.63 -10.85
CA VAL A 46 2.87 -2.80 -11.42
C VAL A 46 3.32 -4.25 -11.29
N ARG A 47 3.17 -4.86 -10.10
CA ARG A 47 3.49 -6.27 -9.87
C ARG A 47 2.71 -7.18 -10.83
N GLU A 48 1.41 -7.00 -10.98
CA GLU A 48 0.61 -7.82 -11.89
C GLU A 48 1.02 -7.69 -13.36
N GLU A 49 1.37 -6.48 -13.82
CA GLU A 49 1.78 -6.23 -15.21
C GLU A 49 3.11 -6.92 -15.57
N VAL A 50 3.97 -7.09 -14.57
CA VAL A 50 5.34 -7.55 -14.78
C VAL A 50 5.62 -8.95 -14.24
N GLU A 51 4.68 -9.52 -13.50
CA GLU A 51 4.78 -10.84 -12.89
C GLU A 51 4.85 -11.91 -13.99
N GLY A 52 6.00 -12.57 -14.08
CA GLY A 52 6.31 -13.60 -15.07
C GLY A 52 7.64 -14.29 -14.76
N TYR A 53 7.98 -15.35 -15.50
CA TYR A 53 9.19 -16.16 -15.26
C TYR A 53 10.50 -15.36 -15.37
N ASP A 54 10.45 -14.19 -16.03
CA ASP A 54 11.60 -13.33 -16.32
C ASP A 54 11.56 -11.98 -15.57
N ASP A 55 10.67 -11.77 -14.58
CA ASP A 55 10.72 -10.52 -13.79
C ASP A 55 12.05 -10.46 -13.01
N PRO A 56 12.96 -9.51 -13.32
CA PRO A 56 14.26 -9.44 -12.67
C PRO A 56 14.18 -8.90 -11.23
N ARG A 57 13.00 -8.43 -10.80
CA ARG A 57 12.81 -7.90 -9.46
C ARG A 57 12.76 -9.01 -8.42
N PRO A 58 13.29 -8.76 -7.21
CA PRO A 58 13.30 -9.76 -6.17
C PRO A 58 11.90 -10.00 -5.62
N PHE A 59 11.62 -11.23 -5.16
CA PHE A 59 10.35 -11.56 -4.52
C PHE A 59 10.02 -10.62 -3.34
N GLY A 60 8.78 -10.11 -3.29
CA GLY A 60 8.31 -9.19 -2.24
C GLY A 60 8.78 -7.74 -2.41
N TRP A 61 9.30 -7.36 -3.58
CA TRP A 61 9.77 -6.01 -3.85
C TRP A 61 8.69 -4.94 -3.65
N GLU A 62 7.43 -5.26 -3.94
CA GLU A 62 6.27 -4.38 -3.81
C GLU A 62 5.98 -4.05 -2.34
N VAL A 63 6.16 -5.03 -1.45
CA VAL A 63 6.03 -4.85 0.00
C VAL A 63 7.16 -3.98 0.51
N PHE A 64 8.39 -4.27 0.10
CA PHE A 64 9.57 -3.48 0.48
C PHE A 64 9.43 -2.01 0.04
N LEU A 65 9.00 -1.77 -1.20
CA LEU A 65 8.84 -0.40 -1.72
C LEU A 65 7.66 0.32 -1.06
N THR A 66 6.60 -0.41 -0.72
CA THR A 66 5.50 0.11 0.11
C THR A 66 6.00 0.50 1.51
N GLU A 67 6.81 -0.31 2.17
CA GLU A 67 7.39 0.07 3.47
C GLU A 67 8.31 1.28 3.35
N CYS A 68 9.14 1.38 2.30
CA CYS A 68 9.96 2.56 2.06
C CYS A 68 9.11 3.84 1.96
N TYR A 69 7.97 3.78 1.25
CA TYR A 69 7.01 4.87 1.20
C TYR A 69 6.45 5.22 2.59
N LEU A 70 6.07 4.20 3.36
CA LEU A 70 5.55 4.40 4.73
C LEU A 70 6.57 5.12 5.61
N LEU A 71 7.83 4.68 5.59
CA LEU A 71 8.91 5.24 6.40
C LEU A 71 9.30 6.66 5.98
N ALA A 72 9.15 7.00 4.69
CA ALA A 72 9.42 8.35 4.19
C ALA A 72 8.31 9.34 4.55
N ARG A 73 7.06 8.89 4.76
CA ARG A 73 5.89 9.77 4.95
C ARG A 73 5.38 9.82 6.39
N PHE A 74 5.55 8.74 7.15
CA PHE A 74 4.95 8.57 8.46
C PHE A 74 6.01 8.28 9.54
N ASP A 75 5.77 8.80 10.74
CA ASP A 75 6.55 8.54 11.95
C ASP A 75 5.59 8.32 13.15
N PRO A 76 4.88 7.18 13.19
CA PRO A 76 3.89 6.87 14.22
C PRO A 76 4.50 6.70 15.63
N SER A 77 5.82 6.66 15.74
CA SER A 77 6.56 6.68 16.99
C SER A 77 6.60 8.08 17.62
N LYS A 78 6.60 9.13 16.78
CA LYS A 78 6.57 10.54 17.23
C LYS A 78 5.21 11.20 17.11
N ARG A 79 4.35 10.70 16.22
CA ARG A 79 3.01 11.23 15.91
C ARG A 79 1.93 10.22 16.28
N PRO A 80 1.36 10.26 17.50
CA PRO A 80 0.41 9.25 17.97
C PRO A 80 -0.85 9.11 17.11
N GLU A 81 -1.30 10.18 16.48
CA GLU A 81 -2.40 10.21 15.53
C GLU A 81 -2.14 9.32 14.31
N GLU A 82 -0.88 9.17 13.88
CA GLU A 82 -0.52 8.27 12.79
C GLU A 82 -0.57 6.81 13.21
N ALA A 83 -0.31 6.51 14.49
CA ALA A 83 -0.52 5.15 14.98
C ALA A 83 -2.02 4.79 14.96
N ALA A 84 -2.90 5.71 15.40
CA ALA A 84 -4.35 5.49 15.32
C ALA A 84 -4.85 5.40 13.87
N PHE A 85 -4.21 6.12 12.95
CA PHE A 85 -4.43 6.00 11.50
C PHE A 85 -4.09 4.58 11.02
N PHE A 86 -2.88 4.08 11.30
CA PHE A 86 -2.47 2.75 10.83
C PHE A 86 -3.27 1.62 11.46
N GLU A 87 -3.68 1.75 12.72
CA GLU A 87 -4.57 0.78 13.37
C GLU A 87 -5.90 0.65 12.60
N GLN A 88 -6.55 1.76 12.24
CA GLN A 88 -7.78 1.75 11.47
C GLN A 88 -7.59 1.18 10.06
N VAL A 89 -6.51 1.57 9.37
CA VAL A 89 -6.20 1.09 8.02
C VAL A 89 -5.95 -0.41 8.01
N VAL A 90 -5.11 -0.92 8.91
CA VAL A 90 -4.79 -2.35 8.99
C VAL A 90 -6.03 -3.15 9.36
N LEU A 91 -6.82 -2.71 10.34
CA LEU A 91 -8.06 -3.40 10.71
C LEU A 91 -9.04 -3.46 9.53
N SER A 92 -9.23 -2.36 8.81
CA SER A 92 -10.10 -2.33 7.62
C SER A 92 -9.65 -3.32 6.54
N ILE A 93 -8.35 -3.48 6.32
CA ILE A 93 -7.83 -4.44 5.34
C ILE A 93 -7.98 -5.89 5.83
N LEU A 94 -7.60 -6.16 7.09
CA LEU A 94 -7.62 -7.52 7.65
C LEU A 94 -9.03 -8.04 7.93
N ASP A 95 -9.97 -7.16 8.29
CA ASP A 95 -11.38 -7.50 8.45
C ASP A 95 -12.13 -7.52 7.10
N GLY A 96 -11.47 -7.04 6.03
CA GLY A 96 -11.98 -6.97 4.67
C GLY A 96 -11.74 -8.24 3.84
N ARG A 97 -11.48 -8.06 2.53
CA ARG A 97 -11.23 -9.15 1.58
C ARG A 97 -9.73 -9.27 1.28
N PRO A 98 -9.09 -10.43 1.52
CA PRO A 98 -7.64 -10.60 1.41
C PRO A 98 -7.10 -10.65 -0.03
N ASP A 99 -7.97 -10.72 -1.04
CA ASP A 99 -7.64 -10.77 -2.48
C ASP A 99 -7.70 -9.40 -3.17
N ALA A 100 -7.79 -8.30 -2.41
CA ALA A 100 -7.85 -6.95 -2.95
C ALA A 100 -6.47 -6.39 -3.31
N LEU A 101 -6.38 -5.63 -4.42
CA LEU A 101 -5.23 -4.78 -4.76
C LEU A 101 -4.92 -3.82 -3.61
N GLY A 102 -3.65 -3.77 -3.23
CA GLY A 102 -3.15 -3.03 -2.09
C GLY A 102 -3.06 -3.87 -0.81
N ALA A 103 -3.44 -5.16 -0.82
CA ALA A 103 -3.39 -6.01 0.38
C ALA A 103 -1.98 -6.17 0.97
N GLN A 104 -0.93 -6.00 0.15
CA GLN A 104 0.47 -6.01 0.57
C GLN A 104 0.79 -4.91 1.61
N LEU A 105 -0.02 -3.85 1.68
CA LEU A 105 0.12 -2.77 2.67
C LEU A 105 0.12 -3.28 4.11
N SER A 106 -0.77 -4.21 4.46
CA SER A 106 -0.83 -4.76 5.80
C SER A 106 0.47 -5.48 6.17
N PHE A 107 1.09 -6.16 5.20
CA PHE A 107 2.38 -6.80 5.40
C PHE A 107 3.49 -5.75 5.59
N ALA A 108 3.53 -4.69 4.76
CA ALA A 108 4.52 -3.62 4.90
C ALA A 108 4.44 -2.92 6.27
N VAL A 109 3.23 -2.66 6.77
CA VAL A 109 3.05 -2.10 8.13
C VAL A 109 3.52 -3.10 9.19
N TRP A 110 3.21 -4.38 9.03
CA TRP A 110 3.67 -5.42 9.96
C TRP A 110 5.20 -5.56 9.97
N ASP A 111 5.86 -5.58 8.82
CA ASP A 111 7.33 -5.70 8.72
C ASP A 111 8.02 -4.49 9.36
N ALA A 112 7.51 -3.28 9.12
CA ALA A 112 7.98 -2.06 9.78
C ALA A 112 7.89 -2.15 11.33
N ILE A 113 6.84 -2.77 11.87
CA ILE A 113 6.70 -2.99 13.32
C ILE A 113 7.75 -4.00 13.80
N GLN A 114 7.92 -5.13 13.09
CA GLN A 114 8.89 -6.16 13.50
C GLN A 114 10.34 -5.68 13.43
N ARG A 115 10.65 -4.80 12.46
CA ARG A 115 11.94 -4.11 12.32
C ARG A 115 12.13 -2.97 13.33
N GLY A 116 11.13 -2.70 14.18
CA GLY A 116 11.18 -1.63 15.20
C GLY A 116 11.14 -0.22 14.62
N ARG A 117 10.71 -0.06 13.36
CA ARG A 117 10.54 1.24 12.70
C ARG A 117 9.20 1.87 13.08
N PHE A 118 8.17 1.04 13.25
CA PHE A 118 6.86 1.43 13.76
C PHE A 118 6.67 0.94 15.20
N PRO A 119 5.82 1.60 16.01
CA PRO A 119 5.69 1.30 17.43
C PRO A 119 4.98 -0.05 17.66
N LYS A 120 5.51 -0.85 18.60
CA LYS A 120 4.98 -2.19 18.95
C LYS A 120 3.51 -2.23 19.33
N ARG A 121 2.93 -1.13 19.83
CA ARG A 121 1.50 -1.06 20.15
C ARG A 121 0.59 -1.41 18.98
N LEU A 122 1.05 -1.20 17.74
CA LEU A 122 0.29 -1.51 16.52
C LEU A 122 0.16 -3.02 16.26
N GLU A 123 0.92 -3.88 16.93
CA GLU A 123 0.78 -5.33 16.80
C GLU A 123 -0.64 -5.81 17.16
N GLY A 124 -1.36 -5.05 18.00
CA GLY A 124 -2.75 -5.33 18.36
C GLY A 124 -3.69 -5.43 17.17
N ALA A 125 -3.45 -4.65 16.10
CA ALA A 125 -4.27 -4.65 14.88
C ALA A 125 -4.13 -5.96 14.09
N PHE A 126 -3.05 -6.71 14.28
CA PHE A 126 -2.75 -7.93 13.53
C PHE A 126 -3.20 -9.22 14.21
N LYS A 127 -3.96 -9.14 15.31
CA LYS A 127 -4.41 -10.31 16.09
C LYS A 127 -5.25 -11.30 15.27
N SER A 128 -6.01 -10.81 14.28
CA SER A 128 -6.83 -11.63 13.38
C SER A 128 -6.00 -12.39 12.33
N TRP A 129 -4.75 -11.97 12.08
CA TRP A 129 -3.88 -12.56 11.07
C TRP A 129 -3.16 -13.82 11.58
N LYS A 130 -3.83 -14.96 11.43
CA LYS A 130 -3.40 -16.24 12.03
C LYS A 130 -2.17 -16.87 11.39
N VAL A 131 -1.98 -16.72 10.07
CA VAL A 131 -0.88 -17.36 9.34
C VAL A 131 -0.11 -16.30 8.57
N ARG A 132 1.16 -16.12 8.96
CA ARG A 132 2.07 -15.18 8.30
C ARG A 132 2.84 -15.90 7.17
N PRO A 133 2.99 -15.30 5.99
CA PRO A 133 3.75 -15.91 4.89
C PRO A 133 5.26 -15.93 5.20
N LYS A 134 5.73 -17.07 5.76
CA LYS A 134 7.11 -17.26 6.23
C LYS A 134 8.17 -17.03 5.14
N ALA A 135 7.87 -17.39 3.88
CA ALA A 135 8.76 -17.17 2.75
C ALA A 135 8.98 -15.67 2.50
N LEU A 136 7.90 -14.89 2.49
CA LEU A 136 7.95 -13.43 2.34
C LEU A 136 8.77 -12.77 3.44
N VAL A 137 8.58 -13.19 4.71
CA VAL A 137 9.41 -12.69 5.84
C VAL A 137 10.90 -12.94 5.61
N LYS A 138 11.27 -14.13 5.13
CA LYS A 138 12.67 -14.52 4.95
C LYS A 138 13.34 -13.76 3.80
N ASP A 139 12.60 -13.51 2.72
CA ASP A 139 13.19 -12.90 1.53
C ASP A 139 13.19 -11.37 1.61
N LEU A 140 12.22 -10.76 2.30
CA LEU A 140 12.22 -9.32 2.57
C LEU A 140 13.44 -8.85 3.37
N SER A 141 13.90 -9.64 4.35
CA SER A 141 15.07 -9.27 5.16
C SER A 141 16.32 -9.02 4.31
N LYS A 142 16.48 -9.75 3.19
CA LYS A 142 17.59 -9.58 2.24
C LYS A 142 17.50 -8.27 1.46
N LEU A 143 16.29 -7.77 1.20
CA LEU A 143 16.10 -6.51 0.48
C LEU A 143 16.59 -5.33 1.31
N TRP A 144 16.39 -5.40 2.63
CA TRP A 144 16.84 -4.38 3.56
C TRP A 144 18.36 -4.30 3.72
N GLU A 145 19.12 -5.35 3.36
CA GLU A 145 20.60 -5.29 3.36
C GLU A 145 21.14 -4.32 2.30
N ARG A 146 20.36 -4.03 1.26
CA ARG A 146 20.71 -3.15 0.15
C ARG A 146 19.68 -2.04 -0.04
N GLU A 147 19.12 -1.55 1.07
CA GLU A 147 17.96 -0.66 1.10
C GLU A 147 18.06 0.50 0.10
N ASP A 148 19.06 1.36 0.19
CA ASP A 148 19.13 2.56 -0.66
C ASP A 148 19.22 2.23 -2.15
N ALA A 149 20.07 1.26 -2.51
CA ALA A 149 20.26 0.86 -3.90
C ALA A 149 19.01 0.20 -4.49
N LEU A 150 18.34 -0.67 -3.72
CA LEU A 150 17.13 -1.35 -4.16
C LEU A 150 15.93 -0.39 -4.18
N ARG A 151 15.76 0.47 -3.17
CA ARG A 151 14.71 1.49 -3.12
C ARG A 151 14.75 2.35 -4.38
N GLN A 152 15.91 2.88 -4.72
CA GLN A 152 16.08 3.74 -5.90
C GLN A 152 15.82 2.97 -7.20
N SER A 153 16.44 1.79 -7.36
CA SER A 153 16.30 0.99 -8.57
C SER A 153 14.86 0.52 -8.80
N LEU A 154 14.17 0.06 -7.75
CA LEU A 154 12.79 -0.41 -7.83
C LEU A 154 11.82 0.74 -8.09
N ALA A 155 12.02 1.89 -7.43
CA ALA A 155 11.18 3.06 -7.65
C ALA A 155 11.27 3.56 -9.10
N ARG A 156 12.48 3.59 -9.69
CA ARG A 156 12.68 3.91 -11.12
C ARG A 156 12.04 2.86 -12.02
N GLY A 157 12.25 1.58 -11.73
CA GLY A 157 11.64 0.49 -12.49
C GLY A 157 10.11 0.59 -12.52
N CYS A 158 9.46 0.97 -11.42
CA CYS A 158 8.02 1.17 -11.38
C CYS A 158 7.55 2.33 -12.28
N LEU A 159 8.31 3.43 -12.35
CA LEU A 159 7.99 4.58 -13.20
C LEU A 159 8.09 4.28 -14.70
N GLU A 160 8.83 3.23 -15.08
CA GLU A 160 9.02 2.80 -16.46
C GLU A 160 7.94 1.82 -16.95
N VAL A 161 7.14 1.25 -16.05
CA VAL A 161 6.07 0.31 -16.41
C VAL A 161 4.88 1.05 -17.00
N ALA A 162 4.54 0.70 -18.24
CA ALA A 162 3.41 1.28 -18.95
C ALA A 162 2.10 0.61 -18.48
N LEU A 163 1.37 1.26 -17.57
CA LEU A 163 0.06 0.81 -17.12
C LEU A 163 -1.09 1.52 -17.85
N ALA A 164 -2.21 0.82 -18.01
CA ALA A 164 -3.49 1.40 -18.43
C ALA A 164 -4.57 1.10 -17.37
N PRO A 165 -5.09 2.11 -16.63
CA PRO A 165 -4.69 3.53 -16.62
C PRO A 165 -3.25 3.77 -16.12
N PRO A 166 -2.62 4.92 -16.39
CA PRO A 166 -1.28 5.20 -15.87
C PRO A 166 -1.28 5.26 -14.33
N LEU A 167 -0.08 5.20 -13.75
CA LEU A 167 0.13 5.47 -12.33
C LEU A 167 -0.52 6.79 -11.92
N ALA A 168 -1.17 6.81 -10.76
CA ALA A 168 -1.80 8.01 -10.27
C ALA A 168 -0.75 9.10 -9.95
N PRO A 169 -1.06 10.40 -10.13
CA PRO A 169 -0.13 11.48 -9.80
C PRO A 169 0.52 11.41 -8.40
N PRO A 170 -0.20 11.10 -7.30
CA PRO A 170 0.45 10.95 -5.99
C PRO A 170 1.45 9.78 -5.94
N THR A 171 1.17 8.67 -6.64
CA THR A 171 2.10 7.54 -6.75
C THR A 171 3.35 7.94 -7.54
N VAL A 172 3.17 8.63 -8.68
CA VAL A 172 4.29 9.11 -9.50
C VAL A 172 5.22 10.00 -8.68
N GLN A 173 4.65 10.95 -7.91
CA GLN A 173 5.46 11.81 -7.05
C GLN A 173 6.18 11.00 -5.96
N ALA A 174 5.49 10.09 -5.27
CA ALA A 174 6.08 9.26 -4.24
C ALA A 174 7.23 8.39 -4.77
N LEU A 175 7.07 7.78 -5.94
CA LEU A 175 8.13 7.00 -6.59
C LEU A 175 9.32 7.87 -7.00
N ARG A 176 9.09 9.10 -7.48
CA ARG A 176 10.17 10.05 -7.77
C ARG A 176 10.94 10.41 -6.50
N ASP A 177 10.26 10.69 -5.40
CA ASP A 177 10.88 11.00 -4.11
C ASP A 177 11.75 9.82 -3.63
N LEU A 178 11.26 8.57 -3.77
CA LEU A 178 11.99 7.37 -3.39
C LEU A 178 13.18 7.04 -4.33
N ALA A 179 13.11 7.50 -5.58
CA ALA A 179 14.15 7.33 -6.59
C ALA A 179 15.30 8.35 -6.48
N ASP A 180 15.11 9.41 -5.69
CA ASP A 180 16.09 10.49 -5.49
C ASP A 180 16.95 10.22 -4.23
N PRO A 181 18.29 10.18 -4.36
CA PRO A 181 19.19 10.03 -3.20
C PRO A 181 19.17 11.23 -2.24
N LEU A 182 18.58 12.38 -2.60
CA LEU A 182 18.63 13.61 -1.80
C LEU A 182 17.43 13.82 -0.86
N VAL A 183 16.46 12.90 -0.84
CA VAL A 183 15.21 13.03 -0.04
C VAL A 183 15.28 12.24 1.29
N GLY A 184 16.48 11.83 1.73
CA GLY A 184 16.72 11.05 2.96
C GLY A 184 17.47 11.81 4.04
#